data_AF-A0A0D7AU13-F1
#
_entry.id   AF-A0A0D7AU13-F1
#
_cell.length_a   1.000
_cell.length_b   1.000
_cell.length_c   1.000
_cell.angle_alpha   90.00
_cell.angle_beta   90.00
_cell.angle_gamma   90.00
#
_symmetry.space_group_name_H-M   'P 1'
#
loop_
_entity.id
_entity.type
_entity.pdbx_description
1 polymer ?
#
loop_
_entity_poly.entity_id
_entity_poly.type
_entity_poly.pdbx_seq_one_letter_code
_entity_poly.pdbx_strand_id
1 'polypeptide(L)' 'ITGHLRHLGLTVPRERIREAYERVMGAPASLVNRSITRRVYRVAGPNSLWHHDGQHGLIRYRIVIHGFVDGF' A
#
# COMPACT_ATOMS: atom_id res chain seq x y z
N ILE A 1 4.60 -12.93 -0.67
CA ILE A 1 4.77 -14.39 -0.93
C ILE A 1 5.98 -14.66 -1.82
N THR A 2 5.99 -14.21 -3.09
CA THR A 2 7.11 -14.49 -4.02
C THR A 2 8.48 -14.03 -3.51
N GLY A 3 8.57 -12.83 -2.92
CA GLY A 3 9.83 -12.33 -2.35
C GLY A 3 10.32 -13.15 -1.15
N HIS A 4 9.41 -13.64 -0.32
CA HIS A 4 9.73 -14.48 0.83
C HIS A 4 10.20 -15.89 0.38
N LEU A 5 9.55 -16.49 -0.62
CA LEU A 5 9.98 -17.77 -1.19
C LEU A 5 11.38 -17.68 -1.81
N ARG A 6 11.66 -16.59 -2.53
CA ARG A 6 13.00 -16.33 -3.08
C ARG A 6 14.07 -16.17 -2.00
N HIS A 7 13.75 -15.53 -0.88
CA HIS A 7 14.67 -15.42 0.25
C HIS A 7 15.00 -16.80 0.85
N LEU A 8 14.06 -17.74 0.83
CA LEU A 8 14.27 -19.14 1.23
C LEU A 8 14.97 -19.99 0.16
N GLY A 9 15.43 -19.40 -0.95
CA GLY A 9 16.07 -20.11 -2.06
C GLY A 9 15.09 -20.86 -2.97
N LEU A 10 13.78 -20.71 -2.77
CA LEU A 10 12.76 -21.39 -3.56
C LEU A 10 12.34 -20.55 -4.76
N THR A 11 12.63 -21.06 -5.96
CA THR A 11 12.14 -20.48 -7.21
C THR A 11 10.88 -21.22 -7.64
N VAL A 12 9.72 -20.62 -7.35
CA VAL A 12 8.41 -21.19 -7.69
C VAL A 12 7.76 -20.37 -8.81
N PRO A 13 7.22 -21.01 -9.86
CA PRO A 13 6.46 -20.32 -10.90
C PRO A 13 5.31 -19.48 -10.32
N ARG A 14 5.07 -18.29 -10.88
CA ARG A 14 4.02 -17.38 -10.38
C ARG A 14 2.64 -18.00 -10.43
N GLU A 15 2.36 -18.84 -11.44
CA GLU A 15 1.09 -19.55 -11.59
C GLU A 15 0.83 -20.48 -10.40
N ARG A 16 1.82 -21.29 -10.01
CA ARG A 16 1.70 -22.19 -8.86
C ARG A 16 1.50 -21.43 -7.54
N ILE A 17 2.14 -20.26 -7.39
CA ILE A 17 1.92 -19.38 -6.23
C ILE A 17 0.48 -18.88 -6.22
N ARG A 18 -0.06 -18.47 -7.37
CA ARG A 18 -1.44 -18.00 -7.52
C ARG A 18 -2.45 -19.09 -7.20
N GLU A 19 -2.29 -20.29 -7.77
CA GLU A 19 -3.17 -21.43 -7.52
C GLU A 19 -3.16 -21.86 -6.05
N ALA A 20 -1.99 -21.89 -5.42
CA ALA A 20 -1.87 -22.21 -4.00
C ALA A 20 -2.54 -21.13 -3.13
N TYR A 21 -2.37 -19.85 -3.50
CA TYR A 21 -3.03 -18.74 -2.82
C TYR A 21 -4.56 -18.84 -2.97
N GLU A 22 -5.07 -19.10 -4.17
CA GLU A 22 -6.51 -19.29 -4.43
C GLU A 22 -7.08 -20.47 -3.64
N ARG A 23 -6.35 -21.58 -3.54
CA ARG A 23 -6.77 -22.77 -2.79
C ARG A 23 -6.89 -22.51 -1.29
N VAL A 24 -5.98 -21.71 -0.72
CA VAL A 24 -5.89 -21.48 0.73
C VAL A 24 -6.71 -20.26 1.16
N MET A 25 -6.67 -19.18 0.38
CA MET A 25 -7.25 -17.88 0.74
C MET A 25 -8.52 -17.53 -0.05
N GLY A 26 -8.92 -18.36 -1.03
CA GLY A 26 -10.02 -18.08 -1.96
C GLY A 26 -9.62 -17.15 -3.10
N ALA A 27 -10.58 -16.82 -3.97
CA ALA A 27 -10.36 -15.92 -5.11
C ALA A 27 -9.74 -14.59 -4.62
N PRO A 28 -8.67 -14.10 -5.27
CA PRO A 28 -8.02 -12.88 -4.82
C PRO A 28 -9.03 -11.73 -4.91
N ALA A 29 -9.28 -11.08 -3.76
CA ALA A 29 -10.14 -9.89 -3.66
C ALA A 29 -9.65 -8.69 -4.51
N SER A 30 -8.56 -8.85 -5.27
CA SER A 30 -7.89 -7.84 -6.09
C SER A 30 -8.66 -7.42 -7.35
N LEU A 31 -9.76 -8.10 -7.71
CA LEU A 31 -10.65 -7.66 -8.78
C LEU A 31 -11.76 -6.72 -8.29
N VAL A 32 -11.93 -6.57 -6.99
CA VAL A 32 -12.83 -5.54 -6.46
C VAL A 32 -12.05 -4.24 -6.56
N ASN A 33 -12.44 -3.40 -7.52
CA ASN A 33 -11.98 -2.03 -7.65
C ASN A 33 -12.27 -1.30 -6.32
N ARG A 34 -11.32 -1.36 -5.38
CA ARG A 34 -11.40 -0.62 -4.12
C ARG A 34 -11.17 0.84 -4.47
N SER A 35 -12.25 1.48 -4.92
CA SER A 35 -12.31 2.94 -5.00
C SER A 35 -11.81 3.47 -3.65
N ILE A 36 -10.74 4.26 -3.69
CA ILE A 36 -10.20 4.88 -2.49
C ILE A 36 -11.24 5.88 -2.01
N THR A 37 -12.03 5.50 -1.01
CA THR A 37 -12.94 6.42 -0.34
C THR A 37 -12.10 7.37 0.51
N ARG A 38 -11.88 8.58 0.00
CA ARG A 38 -11.20 9.64 0.75
C ARG A 38 -12.14 10.20 1.82
N ARG A 39 -11.61 10.46 3.01
CA ARG A 39 -12.35 11.18 4.06
C ARG A 39 -12.54 12.64 3.63
N VAL A 40 -13.75 13.14 3.77
CA VAL A 40 -14.08 14.57 3.57
C VAL A 40 -14.09 15.22 4.95
N TYR A 41 -13.21 16.18 5.17
CA TYR A 41 -13.15 16.94 6.40
C TYR A 41 -13.90 18.26 6.22
N ARG A 42 -14.60 18.71 7.27
CA ARG A 42 -15.18 20.05 7.34
C ARG A 42 -14.47 20.78 8.45
N VAL A 43 -13.78 21.85 8.10
CA VAL A 43 -12.90 22.59 9.01
C VAL A 43 -13.30 24.06 9.05
N ALA A 44 -12.97 24.74 10.14
CA ALA A 44 -13.44 26.11 10.40
C ALA A 44 -12.77 27.18 9.51
N GLY A 45 -11.61 26.88 8.93
CA GLY A 45 -10.79 27.81 8.15
C GLY A 45 -9.43 27.22 7.79
N PRO A 46 -8.58 27.96 7.06
CA PRO A 46 -7.18 27.60 6.84
C PRO A 46 -6.46 27.32 8.16
N ASN A 47 -5.45 26.44 8.14
CA ASN A 47 -4.68 25.98 9.29
C ASN A 47 -5.46 25.19 10.35
N SER A 48 -6.73 24.85 10.11
CA SER A 48 -7.53 24.05 11.05
C SER A 48 -7.29 22.54 10.93
N LEU A 49 -6.72 22.08 9.79
CA LEU A 49 -6.36 20.69 9.54
C LEU A 49 -5.19 20.63 8.58
N TRP A 50 -4.25 19.71 8.82
CA TRP A 50 -3.12 19.47 7.93
C TRP A 50 -3.07 17.98 7.57
N HIS A 51 -2.96 17.70 6.28
CA HIS A 51 -2.62 16.38 5.76
C HIS A 51 -1.10 16.21 5.76
N HIS A 52 -0.62 15.18 6.43
CA HIS A 52 0.78 14.80 6.46
C HIS A 52 0.94 13.40 5.86
N ASP A 53 1.84 13.26 4.89
CA ASP A 53 2.18 11.96 4.30
C ASP A 53 3.69 11.82 4.09
N GLY A 54 4.17 10.58 4.21
CA GLY A 54 5.58 10.23 4.11
C GLY A 54 5.86 9.31 2.92
N GLN A 55 6.67 9.78 1.98
CA GLN A 55 7.18 8.97 0.88
C GLN A 55 8.48 8.26 1.31
N HIS A 56 8.39 6.93 1.41
CA HIS A 56 9.47 6.06 1.89
C HIS A 56 10.24 5.36 0.76
N GLY A 57 10.00 5.70 -0.51
CA GLY A 57 10.67 5.07 -1.66
C GLY A 57 12.21 5.10 -1.60
N LEU A 58 12.79 6.08 -0.89
CA LEU A 58 14.25 6.24 -0.72
C LEU A 58 14.78 5.77 0.65
N ILE A 59 13.99 5.01 1.42
CA ILE A 59 14.35 4.60 2.79
C ILE A 59 15.65 3.79 2.86
N ARG A 60 16.03 3.07 1.79
CA ARG A 60 17.31 2.35 1.68
C ARG A 60 18.53 3.28 1.74
N TYR A 61 18.36 4.52 1.31
CA TYR A 61 19.37 5.58 1.39
C TYR A 61 19.22 6.44 2.66
N ARG A 62 18.36 6.01 3.60
CA ARG A 62 18.00 6.76 4.82
C ARG A 62 17.35 8.12 4.55
N ILE A 63 16.68 8.25 3.41
CA ILE A 63 15.94 9.46 3.03
C ILE A 63 14.44 9.18 3.09
N VAL A 64 13.70 10.06 3.76
CA VAL A 64 12.23 10.08 3.77
C VAL A 64 11.78 11.49 3.42
N ILE A 65 10.83 11.59 2.49
CA ILE A 65 10.26 12.88 2.07
C ILE A 65 8.89 13.01 2.73
N HIS A 66 8.70 14.09 3.50
CA HIS A 66 7.43 14.40 4.14
C HIS A 66 6.75 15.55 3.41
N GLY A 67 5.50 15.35 3.02
CA GLY A 67 4.63 16.38 2.45
C GLY A 67 3.59 16.82 3.47
N PHE A 68 3.35 18.12 3.53
CA PHE A 68 2.30 18.72 4.35
C PHE A 68 1.42 19.59 3.45
N VAL A 69 0.10 19.40 3.54
CA VAL A 69 -0.88 20.17 2.77
C VAL A 69 -2.00 20.59 3.70
N ASP A 70 -2.40 21.86 3.65
CA ASP A 70 -3.55 22.35 4.41
C ASP A 70 -4.85 21.68 3.92
N GLY A 71 -5.72 21.33 4.86
CA GLY A 71 -6.95 20.57 4.63
C GLY A 71 -8.22 21.42 4.56
N PHE A 72 -8.12 22.75 4.41
CA PHE A 72 -9.23 23.66 4.16
C PHE A 72 -9.70 23.63 2.71
#